data_AF-A0A433RP77-F1
#
_entry.id   AF-A0A433RP77-F1
#
_cell.length_a   1.000
_cell.length_b   1.000
_cell.length_c   1.000
_cell.angle_alpha   90.00
_cell.angle_beta   90.00
_cell.angle_gamma   90.00
#
_symmetry.space_group_name_H-M   'P 1'
#
loop_
_entity.id
_entity.type
_entity.pdbx_description
1 polymer ?
#
loop_
_entity_poly.entity_id
_entity_poly.type
_entity_poly.pdbx_seq_one_letter_code
_entity_poly.pdbx_strand_id
1 'polypeptide(L)'
;VLKPKRKEIKTEVVPKMFGKPEIHQKETGNYVFTPKQMEQLETIVTAAVAVKKDYERLQSMNPVIENEKLREEVYQKTNENYKLKNENKELRSENRDLKDLIGDLRHEVGLLYQSAKDFVKERTEGVRAVKNVFKELVDKVRERNPGSEFERLYKREKARERDRGMER
;
A
#
# COMPACT_ATOMS: atom_id res chain seq x y z
N VAL A 1 46.64 -1.08 -22.84
CA VAL A 1 47.37 -0.40 -21.74
C VAL A 1 48.63 0.22 -22.31
N LEU A 2 48.80 1.53 -22.20
CA LEU A 2 50.02 2.24 -22.60
C LEU A 2 51.19 1.75 -21.73
N LYS A 3 52.20 1.14 -22.37
CA LYS A 3 53.39 0.63 -21.68
C LYS A 3 54.56 1.59 -21.85
N PRO A 4 55.37 1.83 -20.82
CA PRO A 4 56.55 2.69 -20.94
C PRO A 4 57.59 2.06 -21.88
N LYS A 5 58.40 2.88 -22.56
CA LYS A 5 59.46 2.36 -23.44
C LYS A 5 60.63 1.77 -22.67
N ARG A 6 61.04 2.45 -21.59
CA ARG A 6 62.12 2.06 -20.68
C ARG A 6 62.05 2.90 -19.41
N LYS A 7 62.85 2.55 -18.41
CA LYS A 7 63.17 3.47 -17.31
C LYS A 7 64.19 4.51 -17.79
N GLU A 8 64.12 5.70 -17.23
CA GLU A 8 65.13 6.73 -17.45
C GLU A 8 66.45 6.31 -16.81
N ILE A 9 67.57 6.65 -17.44
CA ILE A 9 68.92 6.35 -16.96
C ILE A 9 69.66 7.67 -16.80
N LYS A 10 70.08 7.97 -15.58
CA LYS A 10 70.95 9.11 -15.31
C LYS A 10 72.40 8.68 -15.56
N THR A 11 73.11 9.41 -16.42
CA THR A 11 74.52 9.17 -16.73
C THR A 11 75.36 10.24 -16.07
N GLU A 12 76.30 9.85 -15.21
CA GLU A 12 77.26 10.73 -14.56
C GLU A 12 78.64 10.45 -15.17
N VAL A 13 79.26 11.51 -15.70
CA VAL A 13 80.57 11.43 -16.37
C VAL A 13 81.61 12.09 -15.47
N VAL A 14 82.56 11.31 -14.97
CA VAL A 14 83.64 11.79 -14.11
C VAL A 14 84.91 11.95 -14.97
N PRO A 15 85.36 13.18 -15.24
CA PRO A 15 86.56 13.41 -16.04
C PRO A 15 87.82 12.97 -15.30
N LYS A 16 88.75 12.33 -16.01
CA LYS A 16 90.06 11.91 -15.50
C LYS A 16 91.16 12.78 -16.08
N MET A 17 92.23 13.03 -15.31
CA MET A 17 93.39 13.84 -15.73
C MET A 17 94.14 13.22 -16.92
N PHE A 18 94.09 11.90 -17.09
CA PHE A 18 94.64 11.18 -18.24
C PHE A 18 93.72 10.02 -18.63
N GLY A 19 93.54 9.80 -19.94
CA GLY A 19 92.69 8.73 -20.48
C GLY A 19 91.22 9.13 -20.66
N LYS A 20 90.38 8.14 -21.02
CA LYS A 20 88.94 8.36 -21.26
C LYS A 20 88.19 8.57 -19.92
N PRO A 21 87.14 9.42 -19.89
CA PRO A 21 86.35 9.68 -18.70
C PRO A 21 85.60 8.43 -18.22
N GLU A 22 85.31 8.36 -16.92
CA GLU A 22 84.54 7.27 -16.31
C GLU A 22 83.04 7.57 -16.37
N ILE A 23 82.25 6.60 -16.82
CA ILE A 23 80.81 6.75 -17.07
C ILE A 23 80.06 5.85 -16.09
N HIS A 24 79.28 6.45 -15.19
CA HIS A 24 78.37 5.74 -14.29
C HIS A 24 76.93 5.91 -14.77
N GLN A 25 76.20 4.81 -14.94
CA GLN A 25 74.78 4.81 -15.31
C GLN A 25 73.95 4.26 -14.14
N LYS A 26 72.90 4.98 -13.76
CA LYS A 26 71.95 4.55 -12.73
C LYS A 26 70.53 4.69 -13.25
N GLU A 27 69.75 3.63 -13.18
CA GLU A 27 68.31 3.72 -13.44
C GLU A 27 67.67 4.69 -12.45
N THR A 28 66.83 5.59 -12.96
CA THR A 28 65.96 6.42 -12.13
C THR A 28 64.64 5.67 -11.87
N GLY A 29 63.83 6.20 -10.95
CA GLY A 29 62.46 5.70 -10.73
C GLY A 29 61.47 6.11 -11.82
N ASN A 30 61.88 6.93 -12.78
CA ASN A 30 60.98 7.50 -13.79
C ASN A 30 60.86 6.60 -15.02
N TYR A 31 59.69 6.64 -15.65
CA TYR A 31 59.43 5.94 -16.90
C TYR A 31 59.46 6.89 -18.09
N VAL A 32 60.08 6.45 -19.18
CA VAL A 32 60.18 7.23 -20.42
C VAL A 32 59.04 6.83 -21.35
N PHE A 33 58.22 7.81 -21.70
CA PHE A 33 57.20 7.73 -22.74
C PHE A 33 57.59 8.57 -23.93
N THR A 34 57.18 8.15 -25.13
CA THR A 34 57.33 8.97 -26.33
C THR A 34 56.27 10.06 -26.39
N PRO A 35 56.53 11.16 -27.12
CA PRO A 35 55.50 12.17 -27.39
C PRO A 35 54.19 11.57 -27.93
N LYS A 36 54.28 10.62 -28.87
CA LYS A 36 53.11 9.91 -29.42
C LYS A 36 52.32 9.11 -28.36
N GLN A 37 52.99 8.54 -27.37
CA GLN A 37 52.33 7.83 -26.26
C GLN A 37 51.65 8.81 -25.29
N MET A 38 52.25 9.97 -25.07
CA MET A 38 51.64 11.03 -24.26
C MET A 38 50.42 11.62 -24.96
N GLU A 39 50.49 11.87 -26.27
CA GLU A 39 49.35 12.35 -27.07
C GLU A 39 48.18 11.35 -27.06
N GLN A 40 48.48 10.05 -27.16
CA GLN A 40 47.48 8.99 -27.00
C GLN A 40 46.86 8.98 -25.61
N LEU A 41 47.67 9.17 -24.56
CA LEU A 41 47.18 9.24 -23.18
C LEU A 41 46.25 10.44 -22.99
N GLU A 42 46.65 11.61 -23.47
CA GLU A 42 45.86 12.84 -23.41
C GLU A 42 44.52 12.67 -24.12
N THR A 43 44.52 12.06 -25.30
CA THR A 43 43.29 11.77 -26.06
C THR A 43 42.33 10.87 -25.26
N ILE A 44 42.86 9.78 -24.70
CA ILE A 44 42.06 8.84 -23.90
C ILE A 44 41.50 9.52 -22.65
N VAL A 45 42.34 10.26 -21.92
CA VAL A 45 41.93 10.97 -20.70
C VAL A 45 40.87 12.01 -21.02
N THR A 46 41.03 12.77 -22.10
CA THR A 46 40.07 13.79 -22.52
C THR A 46 38.72 13.16 -22.89
N ALA A 47 38.74 12.06 -23.65
CA ALA A 47 37.53 11.32 -23.97
C ALA A 47 36.85 10.75 -22.72
N ALA A 48 37.61 10.17 -21.79
CA ALA A 48 37.07 9.63 -20.55
C ALA A 48 36.43 10.71 -19.66
N VAL A 49 37.07 11.87 -19.54
CA VAL A 49 36.52 13.03 -18.81
C VAL A 49 35.24 13.53 -19.46
N ALA A 50 35.19 13.61 -20.79
CA ALA A 50 33.99 14.01 -21.52
C ALA A 50 32.83 13.03 -21.28
N VAL A 51 33.08 11.72 -21.39
CA VAL A 51 32.07 10.67 -21.12
C VAL A 51 31.58 10.74 -19.68
N LYS A 52 32.47 10.88 -18.70
CA LYS A 52 32.09 11.01 -17.29
C LYS A 52 31.19 12.22 -17.07
N LYS A 53 31.56 13.38 -17.60
CA LYS A 53 30.77 14.61 -17.49
C LYS A 53 29.39 14.46 -18.13
N ASP A 54 29.32 13.79 -19.28
CA ASP A 54 28.05 13.54 -19.97
C ASP A 54 27.14 12.62 -19.14
N TYR A 55 27.71 11.57 -18.56
CA TYR A 55 26.99 10.65 -17.68
C TYR A 55 26.45 11.34 -16.41
N GLU A 56 27.29 12.13 -15.73
CA GLU A 56 26.86 12.91 -14.56
C GLU A 56 25.74 13.91 -14.92
N ARG A 57 25.83 14.54 -16.10
CA ARG A 57 24.74 15.39 -16.62
C ARG A 57 23.46 14.58 -16.83
N LEU A 58 23.53 13.41 -17.46
CA LEU A 58 22.36 12.56 -17.71
C LEU A 58 21.70 12.09 -16.41
N GLN A 59 22.48 11.71 -15.41
CA GLN A 59 21.95 11.30 -14.10
C GLN A 59 21.29 12.46 -13.33
N SER A 60 21.81 13.67 -13.49
CA SER A 60 21.26 14.88 -12.85
C SER A 60 20.11 15.52 -13.62
N MET A 61 19.71 14.95 -14.77
CA MET A 61 18.55 15.44 -15.51
C MET A 61 17.28 15.26 -14.69
N ASN A 62 16.47 16.32 -14.64
CA ASN A 62 15.15 16.34 -14.00
C ASN A 62 14.30 15.07 -14.24
N PRO A 63 14.14 14.54 -15.48
CA PRO A 63 13.35 13.32 -15.70
C PRO A 63 13.87 12.08 -14.97
N VAL A 64 15.19 11.94 -14.76
CA VAL A 64 15.74 10.79 -14.02
C VAL A 64 15.37 10.89 -12.54
N ILE A 65 15.59 12.06 -11.95
CA ILE A 65 15.25 12.35 -10.55
C ILE A 65 13.73 12.23 -10.33
N GLU A 66 12.93 12.74 -11.26
CA GLU A 66 11.47 12.64 -11.20
C GLU A 66 10.99 11.20 -11.34
N ASN A 67 11.60 10.40 -12.23
CA ASN A 67 11.27 8.98 -12.37
C ASN A 67 11.54 8.20 -11.08
N GLU A 68 12.67 8.47 -10.42
CA GLU A 68 12.99 7.85 -9.13
C GLU A 68 11.96 8.21 -8.05
N LYS A 69 11.60 9.50 -7.94
CA LYS A 69 10.55 9.94 -7.00
C LYS A 69 9.20 9.31 -7.30
N LEU A 70 8.81 9.27 -8.57
CA LEU A 70 7.55 8.66 -9.00
C LEU A 70 7.52 7.16 -8.69
N ARG A 71 8.64 6.45 -8.85
CA ARG A 71 8.73 5.03 -8.49
C ARG A 71 8.48 4.81 -7.00
N GLU A 72 9.09 5.64 -6.15
CA GLU A 72 8.88 5.57 -4.71
C GLU A 72 7.42 5.89 -4.36
N GLU A 73 6.85 6.95 -4.92
CA GLU A 73 5.45 7.33 -4.67
C GLU A 73 4.48 6.23 -5.12
N VAL A 74 4.69 5.65 -6.29
CA VAL A 74 3.89 4.53 -6.80
C VAL A 74 4.02 3.33 -5.88
N TYR A 75 5.21 3.00 -5.39
CA TYR A 75 5.43 1.90 -4.45
C TYR A 75 4.64 2.12 -3.16
N GLN A 76 4.75 3.31 -2.54
CA GLN A 76 4.04 3.64 -1.31
C GLN A 76 2.52 3.60 -1.50
N LYS A 77 2.00 4.24 -2.55
CA LYS A 77 0.57 4.23 -2.87
C LYS A 77 0.05 2.82 -3.16
N THR A 78 0.84 1.99 -3.84
CA THR A 78 0.46 0.60 -4.13
C THR A 78 0.35 -0.21 -2.83
N ASN A 79 1.30 -0.03 -1.91
CA ASN A 79 1.29 -0.71 -0.62
C ASN A 79 0.12 -0.25 0.26
N GLU A 80 -0.15 1.06 0.30
CA GLU A 80 -1.32 1.62 1.01
C GLU A 80 -2.63 1.08 0.41
N ASN A 81 -2.76 1.07 -0.92
CA ASN A 81 -3.94 0.52 -1.59
C ASN A 81 -4.16 -0.96 -1.26
N TYR A 82 -3.08 -1.74 -1.21
CA TYR A 82 -3.16 -3.16 -0.81
C TYR A 82 -3.70 -3.33 0.62
N LYS A 83 -3.21 -2.53 1.57
CA LYS A 83 -3.71 -2.53 2.96
C LYS A 83 -5.19 -2.16 3.01
N LEU A 84 -5.57 -1.04 2.40
CA LEU A 84 -6.96 -0.57 2.36
C LEU A 84 -7.90 -1.60 1.72
N LYS A 85 -7.44 -2.30 0.67
CA LYS A 85 -8.23 -3.34 0.01
C LYS A 85 -8.49 -4.54 0.93
N ASN A 86 -7.51 -4.92 1.74
CA ASN A 86 -7.66 -6.00 2.71
C ASN A 86 -8.59 -5.60 3.85
N GLU A 87 -8.40 -4.42 4.44
CA GLU A 87 -9.30 -3.88 5.47
C GLU A 87 -10.74 -3.78 4.95
N ASN A 88 -10.94 -3.30 3.72
CA ASN A 88 -12.28 -3.23 3.12
C ASN A 88 -12.91 -4.62 2.94
N LYS A 89 -12.11 -5.64 2.60
CA LYS A 89 -12.59 -7.01 2.48
C LYS A 89 -13.03 -7.58 3.83
N GLU A 90 -12.25 -7.34 4.89
CA GLU A 90 -12.57 -7.76 6.25
C GLU A 90 -13.84 -7.09 6.75
N LEU A 91 -13.93 -5.76 6.62
CA LEU A 91 -15.12 -5.00 6.99
C LEU A 91 -16.37 -5.44 6.22
N ARG A 92 -16.24 -5.80 4.94
CA ARG A 92 -17.36 -6.34 4.15
C ARG A 92 -17.81 -7.71 4.66
N SER A 93 -16.89 -8.54 5.14
CA SER A 93 -17.22 -9.84 5.72
C SER A 93 -17.97 -9.63 7.03
N GLU A 94 -17.40 -8.85 7.94
CA GLU A 94 -18.03 -8.55 9.24
C GLU A 94 -19.41 -7.91 9.06
N ASN A 95 -19.56 -6.99 8.10
CA ASN A 95 -20.85 -6.38 7.80
C ASN A 95 -21.89 -7.39 7.30
N ARG A 96 -21.47 -8.43 6.56
CA ARG A 96 -22.35 -9.51 6.13
C ARG A 96 -22.77 -10.35 7.33
N ASP A 97 -21.81 -10.77 8.15
CA ASP A 97 -22.08 -11.61 9.32
C ASP A 97 -23.02 -10.90 10.31
N LEU A 98 -22.82 -9.59 10.52
CA LEU A 98 -23.72 -8.76 11.34
C LEU A 98 -25.12 -8.65 10.74
N LYS A 99 -25.25 -8.54 9.41
CA LYS A 99 -26.56 -8.50 8.75
C LYS A 99 -27.30 -9.81 8.89
N ASP A 100 -26.59 -10.93 8.75
CA ASP A 100 -27.14 -12.27 8.92
C ASP A 100 -27.61 -12.46 10.36
N LEU A 101 -26.77 -12.11 11.35
CA LEU A 101 -27.14 -12.14 12.77
C LEU A 101 -28.36 -11.26 13.10
N ILE A 102 -28.43 -10.04 12.54
CA ILE A 102 -29.61 -9.17 12.71
C ILE A 102 -30.85 -9.81 12.07
N GLY A 103 -30.69 -10.52 10.94
CA GLY A 103 -31.74 -11.29 10.29
C GLY A 103 -32.29 -12.40 11.19
N ASP A 104 -31.41 -13.18 11.79
CA ASP A 104 -31.75 -14.26 12.71
C ASP A 104 -32.47 -13.72 13.96
N LEU A 105 -31.93 -12.68 14.58
CA LEU A 105 -32.56 -12.02 15.74
C LEU A 105 -33.94 -11.47 15.40
N ARG A 106 -34.11 -10.88 14.21
CA ARG A 106 -35.43 -10.44 13.72
C ARG A 106 -36.41 -11.59 13.59
N HIS A 107 -35.94 -12.73 13.09
CA HIS A 107 -36.76 -13.92 12.97
C HIS A 107 -37.19 -14.45 14.34
N GLU A 108 -36.25 -14.55 15.29
CA GLU A 108 -36.53 -14.97 16.67
C GLU A 108 -37.54 -14.04 17.36
N VAL A 109 -37.39 -12.72 17.24
CA VAL A 109 -38.38 -11.76 17.76
C VAL A 109 -39.75 -11.97 17.12
N GLY A 110 -39.78 -12.32 15.83
CA GLY A 110 -41.01 -12.69 15.13
C GLY A 110 -41.69 -13.94 15.70
N LEU A 111 -40.92 -14.98 16.01
CA LEU A 111 -41.43 -16.18 16.67
C LEU A 111 -41.94 -15.86 18.08
N LEU A 112 -41.17 -15.10 18.88
CA LEU A 112 -41.58 -14.67 20.22
C LEU A 112 -42.89 -13.86 20.19
N TYR A 113 -43.05 -12.99 19.19
CA TYR A 113 -44.28 -12.24 18.97
C TYR A 113 -45.49 -13.15 18.76
N GLN A 114 -45.37 -14.17 17.90
CA GLN A 114 -46.47 -15.12 17.66
C GLN A 114 -46.73 -15.97 18.91
N SER A 115 -45.70 -16.51 19.55
CA SER A 115 -45.84 -17.29 20.79
C SER A 115 -46.50 -16.50 21.90
N ALA A 116 -46.13 -15.22 22.10
CA ALA A 116 -46.76 -14.36 23.09
C ALA A 116 -48.24 -14.10 22.77
N LYS A 117 -48.57 -13.94 21.48
CA LYS A 117 -49.94 -13.74 21.03
C LYS A 117 -50.80 -14.98 21.27
N ASP A 118 -50.28 -16.15 20.93
CA ASP A 118 -50.99 -17.41 21.10
C ASP A 118 -51.14 -17.77 22.58
N PHE A 119 -50.12 -17.52 23.39
CA PHE A 119 -50.21 -17.64 24.84
C PHE A 119 -51.36 -16.80 25.42
N VAL A 120 -51.52 -15.55 24.99
CA VAL A 120 -52.63 -14.67 25.42
C VAL A 120 -53.98 -15.20 24.93
N LYS A 121 -54.08 -15.68 23.68
CA LYS A 121 -55.32 -16.26 23.13
C LYS A 121 -55.80 -17.47 23.92
N GLU A 122 -54.88 -18.38 24.27
CA GLU A 122 -55.19 -19.60 25.00
C GLU A 122 -55.71 -19.35 26.42
N ARG A 123 -55.39 -18.18 26.99
CA ARG A 123 -55.64 -17.84 28.40
C ARG A 123 -56.66 -16.70 28.58
N THR A 124 -57.19 -16.18 27.49
CA THR A 124 -58.14 -15.06 27.50
C THR A 124 -59.37 -15.41 26.67
N GLU A 125 -60.54 -15.39 27.30
CA GLU A 125 -61.79 -15.63 26.59
C GLU A 125 -62.26 -14.39 25.81
N GLY A 126 -62.61 -14.61 24.54
CA GLY A 126 -63.20 -13.58 23.69
C GLY A 126 -62.18 -12.78 22.88
N VAL A 127 -62.44 -12.68 21.57
CA VAL A 127 -61.54 -12.04 20.59
C VAL A 127 -61.24 -10.57 20.91
N ARG A 128 -62.21 -9.82 21.45
CA ARG A 128 -61.98 -8.42 21.85
C ARG A 128 -61.04 -8.29 23.05
N ALA A 129 -61.19 -9.17 24.05
CA ALA A 129 -60.32 -9.18 25.23
C ALA A 129 -58.89 -9.53 24.85
N VAL A 130 -58.69 -10.56 24.01
CA VAL A 130 -57.38 -10.92 23.44
C VAL A 130 -56.73 -9.72 22.74
N LYS A 131 -57.48 -9.01 21.87
CA LYS A 131 -56.94 -7.86 21.13
C LYS A 131 -56.52 -6.72 22.06
N ASN A 132 -57.26 -6.46 23.14
CA ASN A 132 -56.94 -5.41 24.10
C ASN A 132 -55.71 -5.77 24.95
N VAL A 133 -55.68 -6.96 25.55
CA VAL A 133 -54.55 -7.43 26.37
C VAL A 133 -53.26 -7.49 25.56
N PHE A 134 -53.33 -8.01 24.33
CA PHE A 134 -52.16 -8.08 23.48
C PHE A 134 -51.71 -6.70 22.99
N LYS A 135 -52.63 -5.76 22.76
CA LYS A 135 -52.29 -4.36 22.47
C LYS A 135 -51.54 -3.72 23.64
N GLU A 136 -52.00 -3.91 24.87
CA GLU A 136 -51.32 -3.38 26.07
C GLU A 136 -49.90 -3.94 26.22
N LEU A 137 -49.69 -5.23 25.92
CA LEU A 137 -48.36 -5.83 25.88
C LEU A 137 -47.47 -5.10 24.85
N VAL A 138 -47.97 -4.88 23.64
CA VAL A 138 -47.22 -4.17 22.59
C VAL A 138 -46.95 -2.71 22.98
N ASP A 139 -47.91 -2.02 23.59
CA ASP A 139 -47.75 -0.65 24.05
C ASP A 139 -46.64 -0.55 25.12
N LYS A 140 -46.59 -1.51 26.07
CA LYS A 140 -45.48 -1.60 27.05
C LYS A 140 -44.12 -1.87 26.40
N VAL A 141 -44.07 -2.72 25.37
CA VAL A 141 -42.83 -2.96 24.63
C VAL A 141 -42.39 -1.69 23.88
N ARG A 142 -43.33 -0.96 23.28
CA ARG A 142 -43.06 0.32 22.60
C ARG A 142 -42.55 1.39 23.56
N GLU A 143 -43.12 1.50 24.76
CA GLU A 143 -42.65 2.45 25.78
C GLU A 143 -41.20 2.20 26.18
N ARG A 144 -40.80 0.93 26.27
CA ARG A 144 -39.41 0.55 26.62
C ARG A 144 -38.45 0.63 25.45
N ASN A 145 -38.90 0.26 24.26
CA ASN A 145 -38.07 0.23 23.06
C ASN A 145 -38.88 0.68 21.82
N PRO A 146 -38.97 2.01 21.59
CA PRO A 146 -39.67 2.57 20.45
C PRO A 146 -39.05 2.11 19.12
N GLY A 147 -39.88 1.70 18.17
CA GLY A 147 -39.42 1.26 16.84
C GLY A 147 -38.88 -0.17 16.78
N SER A 148 -39.03 -0.95 17.86
CA SER A 148 -38.67 -2.36 17.92
C SER A 148 -39.36 -3.20 16.85
N GLU A 149 -38.78 -4.35 16.52
CA GLU A 149 -39.36 -5.30 15.57
C GLU A 149 -40.71 -5.84 16.05
N PHE A 150 -40.92 -5.93 17.37
CA PHE A 150 -42.19 -6.28 18.00
C PHE A 150 -43.31 -5.28 17.64
N GLU A 151 -43.02 -3.98 17.72
CA GLU A 151 -43.95 -2.93 17.31
C GLU A 151 -44.20 -2.93 15.80
N ARG A 152 -43.15 -3.13 15.00
CA ARG A 152 -43.24 -3.20 13.53
C ARG A 152 -44.15 -4.34 13.07
N LEU A 153 -44.00 -5.52 13.66
CA LEU A 153 -44.84 -6.69 13.39
C LEU A 153 -46.31 -6.42 13.74
N TYR A 154 -46.57 -5.79 14.90
CA TYR A 154 -47.93 -5.39 15.27
C TYR A 154 -48.55 -4.42 14.29
N LYS A 155 -47.82 -3.38 13.86
CA LYS A 155 -48.30 -2.43 12.84
C LYS A 155 -48.61 -3.13 11.52
N ARG A 156 -47.72 -4.02 11.07
CA ARG A 156 -47.89 -4.81 9.83
C ARG A 156 -49.12 -5.71 9.90
N GLU A 157 -49.35 -6.36 11.03
CA GLU A 157 -50.52 -7.19 11.23
C GLU A 157 -51.82 -6.37 11.25
N LYS A 158 -51.85 -5.23 11.97
CA LYS A 158 -53.00 -4.32 12.00
C LYS A 158 -53.35 -3.79 10.60
N ALA A 159 -52.37 -3.54 9.75
CA ALA A 159 -52.60 -3.16 8.36
C ALA A 159 -53.29 -4.31 7.60
N ARG A 160 -52.76 -5.53 7.65
CA ARG A 160 -53.35 -6.72 7.01
C ARG A 160 -54.78 -7.02 7.50
N GLU A 161 -55.07 -6.81 8.78
CA GLU A 161 -56.43 -6.98 9.32
C GLU A 161 -57.44 -5.99 8.69
N ARG A 162 -57.00 -4.76 8.39
CA ARG A 162 -57.85 -3.73 7.77
C ARG A 162 -58.10 -4.04 6.30
N ASP A 163 -57.06 -4.48 5.59
CA ASP A 163 -57.16 -4.81 4.16
C ASP A 163 -58.14 -5.96 3.90
N ARG A 164 -58.11 -7.02 4.73
CA ARG A 164 -59.08 -8.13 4.67
C ARG A 164 -60.52 -7.71 4.99
N GLY A 165 -60.70 -6.57 5.67
CA GLY A 165 -62.01 -5.99 5.94
C GLY A 165 -62.61 -5.26 4.73
N MET A 166 -61.80 -4.94 3.71
CA MET A 166 -62.22 -4.26 2.49
C MET A 166 -62.41 -5.22 1.30
N GLU A 167 -62.09 -6.51 1.45
CA GLU A 167 -62.33 -7.58 0.46
C GLU A 167 -63.70 -8.27 0.64
N ARG A 168 -64.62 -7.71 1.42
CA ARG A 168 -65.96 -8.27 1.71
C ARG A 168 -67.08 -7.38 1.22
#